data_AF-A0A4R4NCY0-F1
#
_entry.id   AF-A0A4R4NCY0-F1
#
_cell.length_a   1.000
_cell.length_b   1.000
_cell.length_c   1.000
_cell.angle_alpha   90.00
_cell.angle_beta   90.00
_cell.angle_gamma   90.00
#
_symmetry.space_group_name_H-M   'P 1'
#
loop_
_entity.id
_entity.type
_entity.pdbx_description
1 polymer ?
#
loop_
_entity_poly.entity_id
_entity_poly.type
_entity_poly.pdbx_seq_one_letter_code
_entity_poly.pdbx_strand_id
1 'polypeptide(L)'
;MWQVNTSMAVLRNTVTDADGDTANLTFEVWTTDASGNPKAQVKLTDANPYGVLVSDFVASGKTAQVTVPSGALKPGVTYAFHTSAYDGSLYETTWSPWAKFKIRNRAVDIKLPEPDKDAPTLNQDDFQQPQQIPQPAWDPDVPSGGQPGTQSAPAQSVAPRIDGRKGWSCGALNEKTGIQPCTRIVRNVNDKTSKALAAAMAQIKSAPLVDWCAGLANSHIKRYEACLATFTYEYEGVIIRDGKPTGEVINASWAIHHEYQLRGNSGLIAEKLVLFPVGPIDSRFGRITLNVDFNCVAANCVTDTTSMHWDGALEWAPLVDEHIAEGTINHSWTGGAVTGVTENVYLSTKISAWAQMANPSAARYGAADAAIRCDTVSQNTPGCTFSKYVPTWTFNTKKYPAAAAHAWLIQAKSPNHPGVKQYDKPMLFLPAAGKNSWNRDPQKNRDVICPTGWAKTYGHPETTRLTEISSTDVASCDEFAFAASYNSGGMPATMDGLNPVTSGDQCLQTYAKRVTQGEWHLYDDERKPAPTFQEVCGRSAMSNWMNTGSMAPFSGGFSLKYRLLDKDPYWVDTPGFQNCDAAAVPVQCTVTLP
;
A
#
# COMPACT_ATOMS: atom_id res chain seq x y z
N MET A 1 -25.21 -39.62 8.66
CA MET A 1 -23.85 -39.47 8.11
C MET A 1 -23.25 -38.24 8.75
N TRP A 2 -22.12 -38.37 9.45
CA TRP A 2 -21.48 -37.21 10.08
C TRP A 2 -20.38 -36.66 9.17
N GLN A 3 -20.12 -35.35 9.29
CA GLN A 3 -19.04 -34.68 8.58
C GLN A 3 -17.76 -34.69 9.43
N VAL A 4 -16.63 -35.05 8.81
CA VAL A 4 -15.31 -34.99 9.42
C VAL A 4 -14.59 -33.75 8.91
N ASN A 5 -14.10 -32.93 9.83
CA ASN A 5 -13.49 -31.63 9.51
C ASN A 5 -12.06 -31.70 8.99
N THR A 6 -11.45 -32.89 8.95
CA THR A 6 -10.08 -33.10 8.45
C THR A 6 -10.00 -34.35 7.58
N SER A 7 -9.06 -34.38 6.63
CA SER A 7 -8.76 -35.58 5.82
C SER A 7 -7.99 -36.65 6.61
N MET A 8 -7.29 -36.26 7.68
CA MET A 8 -6.64 -37.17 8.63
C MET A 8 -7.63 -37.59 9.73
N ALA A 9 -8.68 -38.32 9.32
CA ALA A 9 -9.75 -38.72 10.22
C ALA A 9 -9.25 -39.71 11.30
N VAL A 10 -9.75 -39.55 12.53
CA VAL A 10 -9.58 -40.56 13.59
C VAL A 10 -10.79 -41.49 13.55
N LEU A 11 -10.55 -42.74 13.16
CA LEU A 11 -11.57 -43.77 13.14
C LEU A 11 -11.58 -44.47 14.49
N ARG A 12 -12.77 -44.77 15.01
CA ARG A 12 -12.96 -45.36 16.33
C ARG A 12 -14.05 -46.42 16.28
N ASN A 13 -13.83 -47.52 16.98
CA ASN A 13 -14.90 -48.47 17.29
C ASN A 13 -14.64 -49.12 18.66
N THR A 14 -15.68 -49.65 19.27
CA THR A 14 -15.59 -50.35 20.57
C THR A 14 -15.16 -51.78 20.30
N VAL A 15 -14.17 -52.27 21.06
CA VAL A 15 -13.79 -53.68 21.00
C VAL A 15 -14.85 -54.51 21.70
N THR A 16 -15.34 -55.51 21.00
CA THR A 16 -16.15 -56.59 21.55
C THR A 16 -15.30 -57.84 21.53
N ASP A 17 -15.01 -58.39 22.70
CA ASP A 17 -14.48 -59.73 22.84
C ASP A 17 -15.32 -60.47 23.90
N ALA A 18 -15.73 -61.69 23.56
CA ALA A 18 -16.69 -62.46 24.35
C ALA A 18 -16.09 -63.00 25.65
N ASP A 19 -14.79 -63.27 25.64
CA ASP A 19 -14.06 -63.83 26.79
C ASP A 19 -13.48 -62.73 27.71
N GLY A 20 -13.53 -61.47 27.25
CA GLY A 20 -13.13 -60.29 28.02
C GLY A 20 -11.66 -59.91 27.85
N ASP A 21 -10.98 -60.52 26.89
CA ASP A 21 -9.57 -60.32 26.61
C ASP A 21 -9.31 -58.98 25.91
N THR A 22 -8.02 -58.70 25.68
CA THR A 22 -7.61 -57.57 24.83
C THR A 22 -7.65 -57.97 23.37
N ALA A 23 -8.22 -57.12 22.52
CA ALA A 23 -8.18 -57.28 21.08
C ALA A 23 -7.75 -55.99 20.40
N ASN A 24 -7.16 -56.11 19.21
CA ASN A 24 -7.01 -54.97 18.30
C ASN A 24 -8.16 -54.97 17.28
N LEU A 25 -8.35 -53.84 16.61
CA LEU A 25 -9.30 -53.72 15.50
C LEU A 25 -8.57 -53.43 14.20
N THR A 26 -8.90 -54.19 13.17
CA THR A 26 -8.61 -53.87 11.78
C THR A 26 -9.66 -52.89 11.27
N PHE A 27 -9.24 -51.78 10.67
CA PHE A 27 -10.09 -50.76 10.06
C PHE A 27 -9.95 -50.79 8.55
N GLU A 28 -11.08 -51.03 7.88
CA GLU A 28 -11.21 -50.91 6.43
C GLU A 28 -12.09 -49.71 6.06
N VAL A 29 -11.66 -48.95 5.06
CA VAL A 29 -12.39 -47.78 4.55
C VAL A 29 -12.70 -47.98 3.07
N TRP A 30 -13.91 -47.60 2.67
CA TRP A 30 -14.43 -47.72 1.32
C TRP A 30 -15.03 -46.39 0.88
N THR A 31 -14.84 -46.03 -0.39
CA THR A 31 -15.68 -45.00 -1.04
C THR A 31 -17.11 -45.51 -1.16
N THR A 32 -18.08 -44.60 -1.26
CA THR A 32 -19.49 -44.98 -1.46
C THR A 32 -20.01 -44.68 -2.86
N ASP A 33 -21.01 -45.43 -3.31
CA ASP A 33 -21.85 -45.05 -4.45
C ASP A 33 -22.81 -43.88 -4.10
N ALA A 34 -23.66 -43.48 -5.06
CA ALA A 34 -24.65 -42.41 -4.86
C ALA A 34 -25.73 -42.76 -3.81
N SER A 35 -25.97 -44.05 -3.59
CA SER A 35 -26.88 -44.59 -2.55
C SER A 35 -26.19 -44.71 -1.19
N GLY A 36 -24.89 -44.38 -1.11
CA GLY A 36 -24.08 -44.47 0.09
C GLY A 36 -23.64 -45.88 0.44
N ASN A 37 -23.70 -46.85 -0.47
CA ASN A 37 -23.21 -48.21 -0.25
C ASN A 37 -21.70 -48.30 -0.52
N PRO A 38 -20.94 -49.12 0.22
CA PRO A 38 -19.52 -49.35 -0.05
C PRO A 38 -19.29 -49.78 -1.50
N LYS A 39 -18.36 -49.11 -2.19
CA LYS A 39 -18.10 -49.29 -3.63
C LYS A 39 -16.69 -49.82 -3.90
N ALA A 40 -15.68 -49.10 -3.44
CA ALA A 40 -14.29 -49.47 -3.64
C ALA A 40 -13.45 -49.18 -2.39
N GLN A 41 -12.64 -50.16 -1.98
CA GLN A 41 -11.73 -50.03 -0.85
C GLN A 41 -10.70 -48.92 -1.11
N VAL A 42 -10.44 -48.12 -0.08
CA VAL A 42 -9.38 -47.13 -0.04
C VAL A 42 -8.14 -47.80 0.53
N LYS A 43 -7.03 -47.74 -0.19
CA LYS A 43 -5.74 -48.17 0.35
C LYS A 43 -5.26 -47.14 1.38
N LEU A 44 -5.31 -47.49 2.66
CA LEU A 44 -4.94 -46.60 3.76
C LEU A 44 -3.44 -46.62 4.06
N THR A 45 -2.72 -47.68 3.70
CA THR A 45 -1.29 -47.83 3.97
C THR A 45 -0.65 -48.83 3.00
N ASP A 46 0.66 -48.75 2.85
CA ASP A 46 1.48 -49.75 2.15
C ASP A 46 2.14 -50.75 3.11
N ALA A 47 1.97 -50.57 4.43
CA ALA A 47 2.62 -51.40 5.45
C ALA A 47 2.10 -52.84 5.51
N ASN A 48 0.98 -53.14 4.86
CA ASN A 48 0.41 -54.48 4.74
C ASN A 48 -0.26 -54.66 3.36
N PRO A 49 -0.38 -55.91 2.87
CA PRO A 49 -0.94 -56.17 1.54
C PRO A 49 -2.43 -55.83 1.41
N TYR A 50 -3.14 -55.69 2.53
CA TYR A 50 -4.58 -55.42 2.58
C TYR A 50 -4.92 -53.92 2.55
N GLY A 51 -3.93 -53.04 2.74
CA GLY A 51 -4.14 -51.60 2.75
C GLY A 51 -4.98 -51.10 3.92
N VAL A 52 -5.01 -51.82 5.03
CA VAL A 52 -5.84 -51.55 6.22
C VAL A 52 -5.03 -50.96 7.36
N LEU A 53 -5.68 -50.28 8.32
CA LEU A 53 -5.02 -49.84 9.54
C LEU A 53 -5.42 -50.76 10.69
N VAL A 54 -4.47 -51.12 11.55
CA VAL A 54 -4.72 -51.97 12.73
C VAL A 54 -4.41 -51.13 13.97
N SER A 55 -5.30 -51.14 14.95
CA SER A 55 -5.06 -50.45 16.22
C SER A 55 -4.06 -51.20 17.11
N ASP A 56 -3.65 -50.56 18.20
CA ASP A 56 -3.07 -51.30 19.32
C ASP A 56 -4.14 -52.21 19.97
N PHE A 57 -3.68 -53.19 20.73
CA PHE A 57 -4.54 -54.02 21.58
C PHE A 57 -5.17 -53.17 22.69
N VAL A 58 -6.48 -53.29 22.86
CA VAL A 58 -7.23 -52.64 23.94
C VAL A 58 -8.19 -53.63 24.58
N ALA A 59 -8.52 -53.44 25.86
CA ALA A 59 -9.43 -54.32 26.59
C ALA A 59 -10.85 -54.30 25.98
N SER A 60 -11.54 -55.44 26.07
CA SER A 60 -12.97 -55.54 25.71
C SER A 60 -13.80 -54.44 26.38
N GLY A 61 -14.73 -53.85 25.62
CA GLY A 61 -15.54 -52.70 26.03
C GLY A 61 -14.81 -51.34 26.00
N LYS A 62 -13.53 -51.28 25.59
CA LYS A 62 -12.80 -50.02 25.37
C LYS A 62 -12.75 -49.64 23.89
N THR A 63 -12.39 -48.39 23.62
CA THR A 63 -12.33 -47.84 22.27
C THR A 63 -10.96 -48.08 21.65
N ALA A 64 -10.93 -48.81 20.55
CA ALA A 64 -9.79 -48.84 19.64
C ALA A 64 -9.87 -47.67 18.66
N GLN A 65 -8.72 -47.13 18.27
CA GLN A 65 -8.68 -46.03 17.31
C GLN A 65 -7.46 -46.09 16.39
N VAL A 66 -7.61 -45.56 15.18
CA VAL A 66 -6.53 -45.35 14.22
C VAL A 66 -6.65 -43.94 13.61
N THR A 67 -5.51 -43.36 13.23
CA THR A 67 -5.48 -42.09 12.48
C THR A 67 -5.17 -42.39 11.03
N VAL A 68 -6.05 -41.95 10.14
CA VAL A 68 -5.86 -42.14 8.70
C VAL A 68 -4.74 -41.21 8.20
N PRO A 69 -3.73 -41.73 7.48
CA PRO A 69 -2.63 -40.90 6.99
C PRO A 69 -3.11 -39.91 5.92
N SER A 70 -2.35 -38.82 5.79
CA SER A 70 -2.59 -37.77 4.78
C SER A 70 -2.65 -38.36 3.37
N GLY A 71 -3.57 -37.86 2.54
CA GLY A 71 -3.71 -38.24 1.13
C GLY A 71 -4.63 -39.44 0.86
N ALA A 72 -4.94 -40.26 1.87
CA ALA A 72 -5.84 -41.40 1.69
C ALA A 72 -7.32 -40.97 1.52
N LEU A 73 -7.75 -39.94 2.24
CA LEU A 73 -9.11 -39.40 2.17
C LEU A 73 -9.11 -38.04 1.48
N LYS A 74 -10.08 -37.84 0.57
CA LYS A 74 -10.18 -36.65 -0.26
C LYS A 74 -11.32 -35.74 0.23
N PRO A 75 -11.15 -34.41 0.19
CA PRO A 75 -12.22 -33.46 0.49
C PRO A 75 -13.49 -33.72 -0.32
N GLY A 76 -14.66 -33.55 0.31
CA GLY A 76 -15.97 -33.69 -0.32
C GLY A 76 -16.41 -35.12 -0.65
N VAL A 77 -15.57 -36.14 -0.38
CA VAL A 77 -15.88 -37.54 -0.65
C VAL A 77 -16.56 -38.19 0.57
N THR A 78 -17.58 -38.99 0.29
CA THR A 78 -18.25 -39.85 1.27
C THR A 78 -17.57 -41.21 1.33
N TYR A 79 -17.33 -41.68 2.54
CA TYR A 79 -16.72 -42.95 2.86
C TYR A 79 -17.61 -43.77 3.81
N ALA A 80 -17.38 -45.07 3.82
CA ALA A 80 -17.88 -45.98 4.83
C ALA A 80 -16.69 -46.73 5.43
N PHE A 81 -16.70 -46.97 6.73
CA PHE A 81 -15.72 -47.86 7.37
C PHE A 81 -16.41 -48.90 8.24
N HIS A 82 -15.73 -50.00 8.44
CA HIS A 82 -16.10 -51.06 9.38
C HIS A 82 -14.83 -51.66 9.99
N THR A 83 -14.99 -52.49 11.01
CA THR A 83 -13.88 -53.13 11.73
C THR A 83 -14.11 -54.61 11.99
N SER A 84 -13.01 -55.36 12.10
CA SER A 84 -12.95 -56.76 12.56
C SER A 84 -11.93 -56.88 13.69
N ALA A 85 -12.28 -57.60 14.76
CA ALA A 85 -11.44 -57.76 15.94
C ALA A 85 -10.49 -58.98 15.83
N TYR A 86 -9.34 -58.88 16.49
CA TYR A 86 -8.38 -59.98 16.67
C TYR A 86 -7.85 -60.00 18.10
N ASP A 87 -8.06 -61.11 18.81
CA ASP A 87 -7.75 -61.28 20.24
C ASP A 87 -6.30 -61.75 20.52
N GLY A 88 -5.50 -61.97 19.46
CA GLY A 88 -4.16 -62.55 19.57
C GLY A 88 -4.07 -64.00 19.12
N SER A 89 -5.21 -64.68 18.97
CA SER A 89 -5.35 -66.07 18.53
C SER A 89 -6.29 -66.24 17.33
N LEU A 90 -7.44 -65.56 17.34
CA LEU A 90 -8.50 -65.70 16.35
C LEU A 90 -9.02 -64.32 15.91
N TYR A 91 -9.45 -64.27 14.65
CA TYR A 91 -10.24 -63.14 14.14
C TYR A 91 -11.72 -63.41 14.38
N GLU A 92 -12.47 -62.37 14.73
CA GLU A 92 -13.93 -62.44 14.68
C GLU A 92 -14.39 -62.78 13.25
N THR A 93 -15.35 -63.69 13.15
CA THR A 93 -15.91 -64.14 11.86
C THR A 93 -16.87 -63.13 11.24
N THR A 94 -17.31 -62.13 12.02
CA THR A 94 -18.28 -61.12 11.60
C THR A 94 -17.67 -59.73 11.71
N TRP A 95 -17.75 -58.96 10.64
CA TRP A 95 -17.38 -57.54 10.66
C TRP A 95 -18.47 -56.71 11.34
N SER A 96 -18.07 -55.62 11.99
CA SER A 96 -19.01 -54.64 12.52
C SER A 96 -19.85 -53.98 11.40
N PRO A 97 -21.03 -53.40 11.74
CA PRO A 97 -21.82 -52.65 10.78
C PRO A 97 -21.06 -51.47 10.16
N TRP A 98 -21.37 -51.17 8.89
CA TRP A 98 -20.80 -50.02 8.19
C TRP A 98 -21.21 -48.69 8.82
N ALA A 99 -20.22 -47.83 9.05
CA ALA A 99 -20.41 -46.48 9.54
C ALA A 99 -19.99 -45.46 8.46
N LYS A 100 -20.91 -44.54 8.11
CA LYS A 100 -20.74 -43.60 6.98
C LYS A 100 -20.34 -42.21 7.44
N PHE A 101 -19.33 -41.65 6.79
CA PHE A 101 -18.84 -40.30 7.06
C PHE A 101 -18.44 -39.57 5.78
N LYS A 102 -18.43 -38.24 5.81
CA LYS A 102 -18.00 -37.40 4.69
C LYS A 102 -16.86 -36.50 5.12
N ILE A 103 -15.79 -36.45 4.33
CA ILE A 103 -14.76 -35.41 4.54
C ILE A 103 -15.33 -34.08 4.06
N ARG A 104 -15.12 -33.02 4.84
CA ARG A 104 -15.54 -31.66 4.48
C ARG A 104 -15.09 -31.28 3.06
N ASN A 105 -15.84 -30.38 2.42
CA ASN A 105 -15.36 -29.75 1.19
C ASN A 105 -14.17 -28.83 1.49
N ARG A 106 -13.44 -28.44 0.44
CA ARG A 106 -12.46 -27.36 0.51
C ARG A 106 -13.17 -26.04 0.81
N ALA A 107 -12.57 -25.22 1.65
CA ALA A 107 -13.03 -23.87 1.94
C ALA A 107 -12.36 -22.84 1.02
N VAL A 108 -11.17 -23.18 0.49
CA VAL A 108 -10.41 -22.38 -0.46
C VAL A 108 -10.00 -23.27 -1.63
N ASP A 109 -10.33 -22.81 -2.83
CA ASP A 109 -9.91 -23.41 -4.10
C ASP A 109 -9.76 -22.29 -5.14
N ILE A 110 -8.56 -21.73 -5.21
CA ILE A 110 -8.23 -20.66 -6.16
C ILE A 110 -7.43 -21.27 -7.30
N LYS A 111 -8.00 -21.30 -8.49
CA LYS A 111 -7.33 -21.71 -9.72
C LYS A 111 -6.39 -20.61 -10.20
N LEU A 112 -5.14 -21.00 -10.48
CA LEU A 112 -4.02 -20.13 -10.79
C LEU A 112 -3.45 -20.45 -12.18
N PRO A 113 -2.88 -19.44 -12.87
CA PRO A 113 -2.10 -19.68 -14.06
C PRO A 113 -0.80 -20.43 -13.74
N GLU A 114 -0.21 -21.03 -14.77
CA GLU A 114 1.13 -21.59 -14.69
C GLU A 114 2.17 -20.48 -14.44
N PRO A 115 3.06 -20.60 -13.43
CA PRO A 115 4.16 -19.68 -13.23
C PRO A 115 5.05 -19.53 -14.46
N ASP A 116 5.28 -18.29 -14.90
CA ASP A 116 6.15 -17.98 -16.02
C ASP A 116 7.53 -17.50 -15.53
N LYS A 117 8.55 -18.37 -15.56
CA LYS A 117 9.92 -18.02 -15.12
C LYS A 117 10.54 -16.89 -15.94
N ASP A 118 10.11 -16.72 -17.19
CA ASP A 118 10.65 -15.77 -18.15
C ASP A 118 9.88 -14.43 -18.14
N ALA A 119 8.81 -14.33 -17.34
CA ALA A 119 8.12 -13.07 -17.13
C ALA A 119 9.10 -11.99 -16.61
N PRO A 120 9.09 -10.78 -17.20
CA PRO A 120 9.99 -9.71 -16.82
C PRO A 120 9.71 -9.26 -15.38
N THR A 121 10.74 -8.72 -14.72
CA THR A 121 10.55 -8.04 -13.43
C THR A 121 9.64 -6.84 -13.64
N LEU A 122 8.66 -6.66 -12.74
CA LEU A 122 7.78 -5.50 -12.79
C LEU A 122 8.55 -4.23 -12.49
N ASN A 123 8.36 -3.19 -13.31
CA ASN A 123 8.72 -1.85 -12.93
C ASN A 123 7.68 -1.32 -11.93
N GLN A 124 8.07 -1.19 -10.66
CA GLN A 124 7.15 -0.75 -9.62
C GLN A 124 6.62 0.67 -9.84
N ASP A 125 7.30 1.52 -10.63
CA ASP A 125 6.83 2.88 -10.94
C ASP A 125 5.55 2.90 -11.78
N ASP A 126 5.31 1.85 -12.58
CA ASP A 126 4.11 1.73 -13.42
C ASP A 126 2.83 1.63 -12.57
N PHE A 127 2.98 1.25 -11.30
CA PHE A 127 1.90 1.09 -10.32
C PHE A 127 1.81 2.26 -9.33
N GLN A 128 2.67 3.28 -9.46
CA GLN A 128 2.67 4.47 -8.59
C GLN A 128 1.84 5.60 -9.18
N GLN A 129 0.55 5.61 -8.83
CA GLN A 129 -0.38 6.65 -9.25
C GLN A 129 -0.29 7.90 -8.35
N PRO A 130 -0.44 9.12 -8.90
CA PRO A 130 -0.54 10.33 -8.08
C PRO A 130 -1.65 10.22 -7.02
N GLN A 131 -1.36 10.69 -5.81
CA GLN A 131 -2.30 10.73 -4.69
C GLN A 131 -2.75 12.16 -4.48
N GLN A 132 -4.07 12.38 -4.51
CA GLN A 132 -4.64 13.70 -4.28
C GLN A 132 -4.34 14.17 -2.86
N ILE A 133 -3.98 15.45 -2.74
CA ILE A 133 -3.79 16.15 -1.47
C ILE A 133 -4.67 17.41 -1.43
N PRO A 134 -4.95 17.96 -0.24
CA PRO A 134 -5.62 19.26 -0.12
C PRO A 134 -4.85 20.36 -0.87
N GLN A 135 -5.59 21.33 -1.42
CA GLN A 135 -5.00 22.53 -2.00
C GLN A 135 -4.19 23.32 -0.95
N PRO A 136 -3.14 24.07 -1.36
CA PRO A 136 -2.27 24.78 -0.44
C PRO A 136 -3.05 25.68 0.53
N ALA A 137 -2.67 25.62 1.81
CA ALA A 137 -3.11 26.61 2.78
C ALA A 137 -2.34 27.92 2.55
N TRP A 138 -2.93 29.03 2.96
CA TRP A 138 -2.29 30.34 2.83
C TRP A 138 -2.56 31.21 4.06
N ASP A 139 -1.62 32.11 4.31
CA ASP A 139 -1.67 33.08 5.40
C ASP A 139 -1.38 34.50 4.86
N PRO A 140 -2.00 35.54 5.47
CA PRO A 140 -1.60 36.92 5.22
C PRO A 140 -0.12 37.13 5.54
N ASP A 141 0.59 37.85 4.68
CA ASP A 141 2.01 38.13 4.88
C ASP A 141 2.33 39.58 4.51
N VAL A 142 3.48 40.04 4.99
CA VAL A 142 4.01 41.36 4.74
C VAL A 142 4.79 41.36 3.41
N PRO A 143 4.51 42.33 2.51
CA PRO A 143 5.28 42.49 1.28
C PRO A 143 6.79 42.55 1.52
N SER A 144 7.56 41.89 0.66
CA SER A 144 9.01 42.04 0.64
C SER A 144 9.40 43.50 0.39
N GLY A 145 10.49 43.98 0.99
CA GLY A 145 10.93 45.37 0.85
C GLY A 145 11.42 45.70 -0.57
N GLY A 146 11.10 46.90 -1.04
CA GLY A 146 11.48 47.43 -2.35
C GLY A 146 10.67 46.88 -3.53
N GLN A 147 10.29 47.76 -4.45
CA GLN A 147 10.00 47.35 -5.82
C GLN A 147 11.32 46.82 -6.43
N PRO A 148 11.33 45.83 -7.34
CA PRO A 148 12.54 45.49 -8.08
C PRO A 148 13.11 46.77 -8.74
N GLY A 149 14.25 47.27 -8.24
CA GLY A 149 14.89 48.50 -8.72
C GLY A 149 14.54 49.82 -8.00
N THR A 150 13.71 49.85 -6.96
CA THR A 150 13.50 51.06 -6.14
C THR A 150 13.58 50.77 -4.63
N GLN A 151 14.30 51.62 -3.90
CA GLN A 151 14.46 51.55 -2.44
C GLN A 151 13.18 52.06 -1.73
N SER A 152 12.07 51.33 -1.82
CA SER A 152 10.92 51.55 -0.93
C SER A 152 11.11 50.74 0.36
N ALA A 153 10.92 51.37 1.52
CA ALA A 153 10.93 50.68 2.80
C ALA A 153 9.85 49.58 2.83
N PRO A 154 10.14 48.39 3.40
CA PRO A 154 9.14 47.34 3.54
C PRO A 154 7.93 47.83 4.35
N ALA A 155 6.74 47.35 4.00
CA ALA A 155 5.57 47.51 4.86
C ALA A 155 5.89 46.88 6.24
N GLN A 156 5.43 47.48 7.33
CA GLN A 156 5.76 47.00 8.69
C GLN A 156 4.74 45.99 9.24
N SER A 157 3.54 45.92 8.67
CA SER A 157 2.46 45.04 9.12
C SER A 157 1.37 44.87 8.06
N VAL A 158 0.60 43.77 8.15
CA VAL A 158 -0.64 43.57 7.39
C VAL A 158 -1.71 44.54 7.91
N ALA A 159 -2.37 45.28 7.02
CA ALA A 159 -3.45 46.20 7.36
C ALA A 159 -4.81 45.49 7.34
N PRO A 160 -5.77 45.90 8.19
CA PRO A 160 -7.15 45.44 8.05
C PRO A 160 -7.77 45.99 6.76
N ARG A 161 -8.64 45.18 6.14
CA ARG A 161 -9.40 45.62 4.98
C ARG A 161 -10.44 46.67 5.40
N ILE A 162 -10.44 47.84 4.76
CA ILE A 162 -11.24 49.02 5.14
C ILE A 162 -12.75 48.78 4.97
N ASP A 163 -13.16 47.95 4.00
CA ASP A 163 -14.58 47.60 3.80
C ASP A 163 -15.09 46.50 4.75
N GLY A 164 -14.25 46.01 5.67
CA GLY A 164 -14.62 45.02 6.69
C GLY A 164 -14.69 43.57 6.19
N ARG A 165 -14.42 43.28 4.91
CA ARG A 165 -14.39 41.90 4.42
C ARG A 165 -13.18 41.13 4.98
N LYS A 166 -13.44 39.95 5.53
CA LYS A 166 -12.42 39.06 6.11
C LYS A 166 -11.77 38.18 5.03
N GLY A 167 -10.63 37.56 5.36
CA GLY A 167 -9.95 36.59 4.48
C GLY A 167 -9.09 37.22 3.40
N TRP A 168 -8.49 38.38 3.69
CA TRP A 168 -7.63 39.14 2.79
C TRP A 168 -6.39 39.62 3.53
N SER A 169 -5.27 39.65 2.82
CA SER A 169 -4.03 40.29 3.26
C SER A 169 -3.93 41.66 2.60
N CYS A 170 -4.11 42.73 3.34
CA CYS A 170 -4.15 44.08 2.76
C CYS A 170 -2.93 44.90 3.10
N GLY A 171 -2.52 45.73 2.13
CA GLY A 171 -1.58 46.81 2.35
C GLY A 171 -2.26 48.06 2.90
N ALA A 172 -1.44 49.07 3.21
CA ALA A 172 -1.94 50.38 3.60
C ALA A 172 -2.71 51.05 2.44
N LEU A 173 -3.67 51.92 2.76
CA LEU A 173 -4.32 52.77 1.76
C LEU A 173 -3.29 53.68 1.07
N ASN A 174 -3.33 53.75 -0.25
CA ASN A 174 -2.61 54.80 -0.98
C ASN A 174 -3.46 56.08 -0.97
N GLU A 175 -3.07 57.06 -0.15
CA GLU A 175 -3.82 58.32 0.02
C GLU A 175 -3.90 59.16 -1.27
N LYS A 176 -2.96 59.01 -2.20
CA LYS A 176 -2.95 59.76 -3.47
C LYS A 176 -3.98 59.24 -4.45
N THR A 177 -4.20 57.92 -4.46
CA THR A 177 -5.07 57.26 -5.44
C THR A 177 -6.39 56.79 -4.84
N GLY A 178 -6.49 56.74 -3.51
CA GLY A 178 -7.66 56.21 -2.79
C GLY A 178 -7.80 54.69 -2.91
N ILE A 179 -6.73 53.95 -3.23
CA ILE A 179 -6.79 52.50 -3.45
C ILE A 179 -6.14 51.75 -2.29
N GLN A 180 -6.90 50.84 -1.64
CA GLN A 180 -6.34 49.87 -0.71
C GLN A 180 -6.11 48.52 -1.41
N PRO A 181 -4.86 48.06 -1.55
CA PRO A 181 -4.52 46.78 -2.15
C PRO A 181 -4.79 45.62 -1.17
N CYS A 182 -5.33 44.52 -1.65
CA CYS A 182 -5.62 43.32 -0.88
C CYS A 182 -5.37 42.07 -1.71
N THR A 183 -4.74 41.05 -1.13
CA THR A 183 -4.48 39.77 -1.78
C THR A 183 -5.05 38.59 -1.02
N ARG A 184 -5.25 37.49 -1.75
CA ARG A 184 -5.53 36.18 -1.17
C ARG A 184 -5.20 35.06 -2.13
N ILE A 185 -5.13 33.84 -1.61
CA ILE A 185 -5.14 32.62 -2.42
C ILE A 185 -6.53 31.99 -2.41
N VAL A 186 -7.07 31.75 -3.60
CA VAL A 186 -8.34 31.06 -3.79
C VAL A 186 -8.09 29.63 -4.25
N ARG A 187 -8.51 28.69 -3.40
CA ARG A 187 -8.31 27.24 -3.58
C ARG A 187 -9.31 26.58 -4.53
N ASN A 188 -10.42 27.25 -4.84
CA ASN A 188 -11.46 26.71 -5.70
C ASN A 188 -11.37 27.29 -7.10
N VAL A 189 -11.30 26.40 -8.08
CA VAL A 189 -11.30 26.74 -9.50
C VAL A 189 -12.72 27.05 -9.94
N ASN A 190 -12.96 28.26 -10.43
CA ASN A 190 -14.13 28.50 -11.27
C ASN A 190 -13.78 28.12 -12.73
N ASP A 191 -14.78 27.91 -13.58
CA ASP A 191 -14.57 27.53 -14.99
C ASP A 191 -13.62 28.47 -15.75
N LYS A 192 -13.57 29.75 -15.37
CA LYS A 192 -12.69 30.74 -15.97
C LYS A 192 -11.22 30.45 -15.63
N THR A 193 -10.91 30.16 -14.37
CA THR A 193 -9.56 29.75 -13.93
C THR A 193 -9.14 28.42 -14.55
N SER A 194 -10.05 27.44 -14.66
CA SER A 194 -9.75 26.15 -15.31
C SER A 194 -9.38 26.32 -16.78
N LYS A 195 -10.17 27.13 -17.53
CA LYS A 195 -9.92 27.40 -18.95
C LYS A 195 -8.64 28.21 -19.17
N ALA A 196 -8.42 29.22 -18.33
CA ALA A 196 -7.19 30.01 -18.28
C ALA A 196 -5.97 29.11 -18.10
N LEU A 197 -5.99 28.24 -17.09
CA LEU A 197 -4.89 27.33 -16.81
C LEU A 197 -4.66 26.34 -17.96
N ALA A 198 -5.72 25.72 -18.50
CA ALA A 198 -5.58 24.80 -19.63
C ALA A 198 -4.98 25.47 -20.88
N ALA A 199 -5.40 26.70 -21.19
CA ALA A 199 -4.84 27.49 -22.28
C ALA A 199 -3.38 27.86 -22.02
N ALA A 200 -3.05 28.24 -20.78
CA ALA A 200 -1.69 28.59 -20.37
C ALA A 200 -0.75 27.38 -20.46
N MET A 201 -1.16 26.21 -19.97
CA MET A 201 -0.37 24.98 -20.04
C MET A 201 -0.05 24.58 -21.48
N ALA A 202 -0.94 24.87 -22.44
CA ALA A 202 -0.68 24.64 -23.86
C ALA A 202 0.35 25.62 -24.47
N GLN A 203 0.62 26.76 -23.82
CA GLN A 203 1.57 27.77 -24.27
C GLN A 203 2.96 27.63 -23.63
N ILE A 204 3.09 26.90 -22.52
CA ILE A 204 4.38 26.62 -21.88
C ILE A 204 5.24 25.80 -22.84
N LYS A 205 6.41 26.34 -23.21
CA LYS A 205 7.35 25.69 -24.13
C LYS A 205 8.45 24.90 -23.43
N SER A 206 8.74 25.23 -22.17
CA SER A 206 9.72 24.52 -21.38
C SER A 206 9.18 23.15 -20.97
N ALA A 207 10.08 22.19 -20.73
CA ALA A 207 9.68 20.91 -20.21
C ALA A 207 9.03 21.07 -18.82
N PRO A 208 7.97 20.31 -18.49
CA PRO A 208 7.50 20.23 -17.13
C PRO A 208 8.61 19.67 -16.22
N LEU A 209 8.59 20.08 -14.97
CA LEU A 209 9.42 19.45 -13.94
C LEU A 209 8.81 18.09 -13.53
N VAL A 210 7.49 17.96 -13.67
CA VAL A 210 6.70 16.75 -13.37
C VAL A 210 5.78 16.37 -14.53
N ASP A 211 6.12 15.30 -15.24
CA ASP A 211 5.48 14.93 -16.53
C ASP A 211 3.98 14.58 -16.44
N TRP A 212 3.48 14.21 -15.25
CA TRP A 212 2.08 13.83 -15.05
C TRP A 212 1.20 14.96 -14.51
N CYS A 213 1.76 16.15 -14.27
CA CYS A 213 1.04 17.27 -13.66
C CYS A 213 0.03 17.93 -14.63
N ALA A 214 0.20 17.71 -15.95
CA ALA A 214 -0.65 18.26 -16.98
C ALA A 214 -2.13 17.83 -16.83
N GLY A 215 -3.03 18.82 -16.79
CA GLY A 215 -4.48 18.60 -16.81
C GLY A 215 -5.12 18.24 -15.46
N LEU A 216 -4.36 18.25 -14.36
CA LEU A 216 -4.91 18.03 -13.02
C LEU A 216 -5.61 19.31 -12.50
N ALA A 217 -6.82 19.15 -11.97
CA ALA A 217 -7.61 20.23 -11.35
C ALA A 217 -7.37 20.35 -9.83
N ASN A 218 -6.71 19.37 -9.23
CA ASN A 218 -6.43 19.31 -7.80
C ASN A 218 -4.94 19.09 -7.57
N SER A 219 -4.48 19.44 -6.36
CA SER A 219 -3.12 19.14 -5.93
C SER A 219 -2.90 17.64 -5.72
N HIS A 220 -1.74 17.12 -6.14
CA HIS A 220 -1.38 15.69 -6.05
C HIS A 220 0.12 15.52 -5.73
N ILE A 221 0.47 14.36 -5.16
CA ILE A 221 1.86 13.94 -4.92
C ILE A 221 2.12 12.51 -5.41
N LYS A 222 3.33 12.27 -5.89
CA LYS A 222 4.01 10.96 -5.90
C LYS A 222 5.11 10.97 -4.83
N ARG A 223 5.89 9.89 -4.70
CA ARG A 223 6.97 9.81 -3.68
C ARG A 223 8.03 10.91 -3.84
N TYR A 224 8.32 11.32 -5.07
CA TYR A 224 9.38 12.27 -5.41
C TYR A 224 8.91 13.50 -6.17
N GLU A 225 7.62 13.62 -6.44
CA GLU A 225 7.09 14.66 -7.32
C GLU A 225 5.80 15.20 -6.71
N ALA A 226 5.57 16.50 -6.81
CA ALA A 226 4.30 17.11 -6.42
C ALA A 226 3.84 18.08 -7.51
N CYS A 227 2.52 18.16 -7.62
CA CYS A 227 1.81 19.02 -8.53
C CYS A 227 0.78 19.77 -7.70
N LEU A 228 1.08 21.01 -7.30
CA LEU A 228 0.11 21.88 -6.66
C LEU A 228 -0.63 22.64 -7.76
N ALA A 229 -1.69 22.01 -8.25
CA ALA A 229 -2.44 22.51 -9.39
C ALA A 229 -3.61 23.39 -8.97
N THR A 230 -3.90 24.39 -9.79
CA THR A 230 -5.24 24.98 -9.92
C THR A 230 -5.73 25.78 -8.70
N PHE A 231 -4.95 26.78 -8.31
CA PHE A 231 -5.39 27.84 -7.40
C PHE A 231 -5.07 29.22 -7.98
N THR A 232 -5.67 30.27 -7.44
CA THR A 232 -5.54 31.63 -7.97
C THR A 232 -4.99 32.57 -6.91
N TYR A 233 -4.00 33.38 -7.28
CA TYR A 233 -3.63 34.58 -6.55
C TYR A 233 -4.51 35.73 -7.02
N GLU A 234 -5.36 36.25 -6.14
CA GLU A 234 -6.20 37.41 -6.43
C GLU A 234 -5.58 38.66 -5.82
N TYR A 235 -5.53 39.74 -6.60
CA TYR A 235 -5.15 41.08 -6.21
C TYR A 235 -6.31 42.04 -6.45
N GLU A 236 -6.86 42.57 -5.37
CA GLU A 236 -7.96 43.53 -5.39
C GLU A 236 -7.52 44.91 -4.90
N GLY A 237 -8.08 45.95 -5.49
CA GLY A 237 -7.99 47.32 -5.00
C GLY A 237 -9.37 47.78 -4.53
N VAL A 238 -9.52 48.02 -3.24
CA VAL A 238 -10.73 48.63 -2.67
C VAL A 238 -10.65 50.13 -2.88
N ILE A 239 -11.67 50.70 -3.53
CA ILE A 239 -11.73 52.15 -3.78
C ILE A 239 -12.30 52.85 -2.55
N ILE A 240 -11.52 53.79 -2.01
CA ILE A 240 -11.84 54.63 -0.86
C ILE A 240 -11.92 56.08 -1.34
N ARG A 241 -13.01 56.75 -1.02
CA ARG A 241 -13.20 58.20 -1.23
C ARG A 241 -13.69 58.83 0.06
N ASP A 242 -13.13 60.00 0.41
CA ASP A 242 -13.49 60.73 1.63
C ASP A 242 -13.42 59.85 2.90
N GLY A 243 -12.42 58.96 2.95
CA GLY A 243 -12.21 58.04 4.07
C GLY A 243 -13.21 56.88 4.17
N LYS A 244 -14.08 56.67 3.18
CA LYS A 244 -15.10 55.61 3.17
C LYS A 244 -14.98 54.71 1.93
N PRO A 245 -15.22 53.39 2.08
CA PRO A 245 -15.29 52.49 0.93
C PRO A 245 -16.47 52.83 0.03
N THR A 246 -16.25 52.92 -1.28
CA THR A 246 -17.30 53.26 -2.24
C THR A 246 -18.16 52.06 -2.65
N GLY A 247 -17.72 50.84 -2.31
CA GLY A 247 -18.28 49.58 -2.81
C GLY A 247 -17.66 49.12 -4.14
N GLU A 248 -16.84 49.94 -4.77
CA GLU A 248 -16.12 49.61 -5.99
C GLU A 248 -14.82 48.85 -5.71
N VAL A 249 -14.53 47.84 -6.54
CA VAL A 249 -13.33 47.01 -6.45
C VAL A 249 -12.71 46.87 -7.83
N ILE A 250 -11.39 47.03 -7.91
CA ILE A 250 -10.59 46.72 -9.10
C ILE A 250 -9.85 45.41 -8.90
N ASN A 251 -9.62 44.63 -9.96
CA ASN A 251 -9.02 43.30 -9.84
C ASN A 251 -7.93 43.01 -10.88
N ALA A 252 -7.04 42.14 -10.45
CA ALA A 252 -6.07 41.42 -11.26
C ALA A 252 -5.85 40.07 -10.59
N SER A 253 -5.78 39.00 -11.36
CA SER A 253 -5.65 37.65 -10.79
C SER A 253 -4.72 36.82 -11.62
N TRP A 254 -4.00 35.89 -10.98
CA TRP A 254 -3.12 34.95 -11.66
C TRP A 254 -3.45 33.52 -11.23
N ALA A 255 -3.66 32.64 -12.20
CA ALA A 255 -3.66 31.20 -11.97
C ALA A 255 -2.23 30.76 -11.66
N ILE A 256 -2.11 29.88 -10.67
CA ILE A 256 -0.84 29.32 -10.24
C ILE A 256 -0.81 27.84 -10.60
N HIS A 257 0.30 27.45 -11.21
CA HIS A 257 0.71 26.06 -11.40
C HIS A 257 2.07 25.88 -10.74
N HIS A 258 2.19 24.90 -9.85
CA HIS A 258 3.41 24.77 -9.06
C HIS A 258 3.84 23.31 -8.94
N GLU A 259 5.08 23.04 -9.32
CA GLU A 259 5.66 21.70 -9.37
C GLU A 259 6.87 21.59 -8.45
N TYR A 260 6.98 20.45 -7.77
CA TYR A 260 8.16 20.09 -6.98
C TYR A 260 8.73 18.76 -7.45
N GLN A 261 10.05 18.66 -7.49
CA GLN A 261 10.74 17.42 -7.78
C GLN A 261 11.89 17.19 -6.80
N LEU A 262 11.79 16.11 -6.05
CA LEU A 262 12.75 15.68 -5.05
C LEU A 262 13.74 14.70 -5.68
N ARG A 263 14.96 14.65 -5.15
CA ARG A 263 15.91 13.59 -5.48
C ARG A 263 15.94 12.55 -4.37
N GLY A 264 15.69 11.29 -4.73
CA GLY A 264 15.80 10.16 -3.79
C GLY A 264 17.24 9.81 -3.40
N ASN A 265 18.24 10.42 -4.03
CA ASN A 265 19.67 10.15 -3.87
C ASN A 265 20.52 11.42 -3.67
N SER A 266 19.89 12.58 -3.40
CA SER A 266 20.58 13.76 -2.91
C SER A 266 19.63 14.63 -2.07
N GLY A 267 20.17 15.65 -1.40
CA GLY A 267 19.35 16.68 -0.72
C GLY A 267 18.71 17.70 -1.67
N LEU A 268 18.85 17.54 -2.99
CA LEU A 268 18.36 18.52 -3.97
C LEU A 268 16.84 18.45 -4.12
N ILE A 269 16.23 19.62 -4.12
CA ILE A 269 14.79 19.84 -4.31
C ILE A 269 14.66 20.90 -5.41
N ALA A 270 14.04 20.56 -6.52
CA ALA A 270 13.73 21.50 -7.59
C ALA A 270 12.28 21.97 -7.48
N GLU A 271 12.05 23.25 -7.75
CA GLU A 271 10.75 23.91 -7.69
C GLU A 271 10.53 24.70 -8.98
N LYS A 272 9.32 24.59 -9.55
CA LYS A 272 8.90 25.28 -10.78
C LYS A 272 7.52 25.91 -10.59
N LEU A 273 7.44 27.23 -10.65
CA LEU A 273 6.22 28.01 -10.52
C LEU A 273 5.86 28.65 -11.86
N VAL A 274 4.58 28.60 -12.23
CA VAL A 274 4.04 29.29 -13.42
C VAL A 274 2.91 30.20 -13.00
N LEU A 275 2.96 31.44 -13.47
CA LEU A 275 1.97 32.49 -13.23
C LEU A 275 1.29 32.87 -14.55
N PHE A 276 -0.04 32.82 -14.56
CA PHE A 276 -0.84 33.17 -15.73
C PHE A 276 -1.98 34.15 -15.39
N PRO A 277 -2.11 35.32 -16.03
CA PRO A 277 -3.17 36.28 -15.74
C PRO A 277 -4.57 35.77 -16.13
N VAL A 278 -5.54 35.82 -15.20
CA VAL A 278 -6.92 35.33 -15.38
C VAL A 278 -7.83 36.45 -15.88
N GLY A 279 -7.60 36.87 -17.12
CA GLY A 279 -8.33 37.94 -17.81
C GLY A 279 -7.68 39.32 -17.63
N PRO A 280 -8.36 40.38 -18.11
CA PRO A 280 -7.74 41.70 -18.21
C PRO A 280 -7.48 42.31 -16.84
N ILE A 281 -6.27 42.87 -16.66
CA ILE A 281 -5.90 43.68 -15.50
C ILE A 281 -6.60 45.04 -15.59
N ASP A 282 -7.29 45.46 -14.52
CA ASP A 282 -7.95 46.76 -14.46
C ASP A 282 -6.95 47.89 -14.68
N SER A 283 -7.23 48.79 -15.64
CA SER A 283 -6.32 49.87 -16.04
C SER A 283 -5.99 50.85 -14.92
N ARG A 284 -6.80 50.92 -13.87
CA ARG A 284 -6.58 51.77 -12.71
C ARG A 284 -5.46 51.29 -11.80
N PHE A 285 -4.99 50.06 -11.95
CA PHE A 285 -3.76 49.62 -11.27
C PHE A 285 -2.49 50.17 -11.94
N GLY A 286 -2.56 50.54 -13.22
CA GLY A 286 -1.35 50.72 -14.04
C GLY A 286 -0.66 49.38 -14.28
N ARG A 287 0.68 49.37 -14.37
CA ARG A 287 1.46 48.13 -14.42
C ARG A 287 1.46 47.45 -13.04
N ILE A 288 1.40 46.12 -13.03
CA ILE A 288 1.53 45.32 -11.82
C ILE A 288 2.77 44.46 -11.91
N THR A 289 3.64 44.56 -10.91
CA THR A 289 4.81 43.69 -10.71
C THR A 289 4.51 42.70 -9.60
N LEU A 290 4.80 41.41 -9.82
CA LEU A 290 4.81 40.41 -8.77
C LEU A 290 6.25 40.13 -8.32
N ASN A 291 6.48 40.06 -7.02
CA ASN A 291 7.72 39.52 -6.46
C ASN A 291 7.41 38.17 -5.81
N VAL A 292 8.20 37.16 -6.12
CA VAL A 292 8.01 35.78 -5.65
C VAL A 292 9.22 35.37 -4.81
N ASP A 293 8.98 35.11 -3.54
CA ASP A 293 10.00 34.59 -2.62
C ASP A 293 9.74 33.11 -2.37
N PHE A 294 10.69 32.27 -2.79
CA PHE A 294 10.71 30.85 -2.50
C PHE A 294 11.45 30.62 -1.17
N ASN A 295 10.80 29.95 -0.23
CA ASN A 295 11.36 29.74 1.10
C ASN A 295 11.38 28.25 1.45
N CYS A 296 12.59 27.77 1.74
CA CYS A 296 12.77 26.49 2.41
C CYS A 296 12.88 26.69 3.92
N VAL A 297 11.99 26.05 4.67
CA VAL A 297 11.84 26.21 6.12
C VAL A 297 12.27 24.91 6.79
N ALA A 298 13.55 24.84 7.14
CA ALA A 298 14.16 23.84 8.02
C ALA A 298 15.53 24.37 8.49
N ALA A 299 16.10 23.80 9.56
CA ALA A 299 17.40 24.26 10.07
C ALA A 299 18.51 24.01 9.04
N ASN A 300 18.44 22.87 8.35
CA ASN A 300 19.42 22.49 7.33
C ASN A 300 18.83 22.53 5.92
N CYS A 301 17.98 23.50 5.60
CA CYS A 301 17.55 23.71 4.23
C CYS A 301 17.95 25.09 3.70
N VAL A 302 18.61 25.11 2.54
CA VAL A 302 19.12 26.31 1.90
C VAL A 302 18.42 26.50 0.57
N THR A 303 18.04 27.75 0.29
CA THR A 303 17.55 28.17 -1.03
C THR A 303 18.71 28.70 -1.83
N ASP A 304 19.00 28.12 -2.98
CA ASP A 304 20.05 28.61 -3.88
C ASP A 304 19.47 29.72 -4.74
N THR A 305 19.56 30.96 -4.26
CA THR A 305 19.08 32.13 -4.99
C THR A 305 19.81 32.37 -6.31
N THR A 306 21.00 31.78 -6.51
CA THR A 306 21.74 31.88 -7.79
C THR A 306 21.18 30.95 -8.86
N SER A 307 20.45 29.91 -8.46
CA SER A 307 19.74 29.01 -9.36
C SER A 307 18.40 29.57 -9.85
N MET A 308 17.94 30.68 -9.27
CA MET A 308 16.64 31.26 -9.61
C MET A 308 16.68 31.81 -11.04
N HIS A 309 15.79 31.31 -11.88
CA HIS A 309 15.65 31.76 -13.26
C HIS A 309 14.18 32.01 -13.59
N TRP A 310 13.89 33.11 -14.28
CA TRP A 310 12.57 33.45 -14.78
C TRP A 310 12.59 33.54 -16.30
N ASP A 311 11.68 32.82 -16.96
CA ASP A 311 11.27 33.06 -18.34
C ASP A 311 9.96 33.85 -18.33
N GLY A 312 9.92 34.94 -19.09
CA GLY A 312 8.87 35.96 -18.99
C GLY A 312 9.09 36.99 -17.89
N ALA A 313 8.49 38.17 -18.07
CA ALA A 313 8.61 39.25 -17.09
C ALA A 313 7.67 38.99 -15.90
N LEU A 314 8.08 39.42 -14.71
CA LEU A 314 7.17 39.46 -13.55
C LEU A 314 6.36 40.75 -13.49
N GLU A 315 6.11 41.39 -14.63
CA GLU A 315 5.40 42.66 -14.73
C GLU A 315 4.43 42.67 -15.90
N TRP A 316 3.15 42.91 -15.61
CA TRP A 316 2.07 42.90 -16.60
C TRP A 316 1.50 44.30 -16.83
N ALA A 317 1.28 44.64 -18.10
CA ALA A 317 0.55 45.83 -18.51
C ALA A 317 -0.98 45.64 -18.40
N PRO A 318 -1.76 46.71 -18.21
CA PRO A 318 -3.20 46.59 -18.10
C PRO A 318 -3.89 46.17 -19.41
N LEU A 319 -5.13 45.69 -19.30
CA LEU A 319 -6.09 45.37 -20.37
C LEU A 319 -5.78 44.19 -21.30
N VAL A 320 -4.55 44.03 -21.79
CA VAL A 320 -4.26 43.08 -22.90
C VAL A 320 -3.05 42.18 -22.66
N ASP A 321 -2.33 42.37 -21.55
CA ASP A 321 -1.11 41.61 -21.30
C ASP A 321 -1.42 40.22 -20.72
N GLU A 322 -1.25 39.21 -21.55
CA GLU A 322 -1.56 37.81 -21.23
C GLU A 322 -0.31 36.92 -21.17
N HIS A 323 0.89 37.51 -21.12
CA HIS A 323 2.11 36.70 -21.11
C HIS A 323 2.23 35.85 -19.84
N ILE A 324 2.95 34.74 -19.98
CA ILE A 324 3.24 33.78 -18.92
C ILE A 324 4.60 34.12 -18.30
N ALA A 325 4.69 34.02 -16.98
CA ALA A 325 5.95 34.03 -16.27
C ALA A 325 6.20 32.66 -15.62
N GLU A 326 7.36 32.08 -15.88
CA GLU A 326 7.79 30.79 -15.37
C GLU A 326 9.08 30.93 -14.58
N GLY A 327 9.07 30.53 -13.31
CA GLY A 327 10.20 30.57 -12.41
C GLY A 327 10.68 29.17 -12.07
N THR A 328 11.99 28.93 -12.12
CA THR A 328 12.61 27.72 -11.57
C THR A 328 13.62 28.09 -10.49
N ILE A 329 13.72 27.26 -9.46
CA ILE A 329 14.69 27.43 -8.38
C ILE A 329 15.05 26.08 -7.75
N ASN A 330 16.25 25.98 -7.18
CA ASN A 330 16.69 24.84 -6.40
C ASN A 330 16.80 25.18 -4.91
N HIS A 331 16.41 24.22 -4.09
CA HIS A 331 16.71 24.15 -2.67
C HIS A 331 17.60 22.93 -2.40
N SER A 332 18.33 22.97 -1.30
CA SER A 332 19.20 21.87 -0.88
C SER A 332 19.09 21.64 0.61
N TRP A 333 18.79 20.39 0.99
CA TRP A 333 18.94 19.92 2.36
C TRP A 333 20.41 19.61 2.65
N THR A 334 21.01 20.36 3.57
CA THR A 334 22.42 20.29 3.97
C THR A 334 22.68 19.35 5.15
N GLY A 335 21.62 18.81 5.78
CA GLY A 335 21.74 17.86 6.90
C GLY A 335 22.29 16.49 6.50
N GLY A 336 22.39 16.22 5.19
CA GLY A 336 22.88 14.96 4.63
C GLY A 336 24.35 14.61 4.90
N ALA A 337 25.11 15.50 5.53
CA ALA A 337 26.49 15.23 5.96
C ALA A 337 26.59 14.25 7.13
N VAL A 338 25.49 14.01 7.85
CA VAL A 338 25.43 13.10 9.01
C VAL A 338 24.59 11.88 8.66
N THR A 339 25.08 10.68 8.98
CA THR A 339 24.36 9.41 8.76
C THR A 339 23.31 9.17 9.85
N GLY A 340 22.22 8.50 9.52
CA GLY A 340 21.16 8.18 10.47
C GLY A 340 20.28 9.37 10.88
N VAL A 341 20.28 10.47 10.11
CA VAL A 341 19.47 11.67 10.40
C VAL A 341 18.19 11.65 9.58
N THR A 342 17.13 12.19 10.15
CA THR A 342 15.86 12.48 9.48
C THR A 342 15.43 13.90 9.83
N GLU A 343 15.01 14.67 8.84
CA GLU A 343 14.53 16.05 9.02
C GLU A 343 13.32 16.30 8.12
N ASN A 344 12.32 17.00 8.67
CA ASN A 344 11.19 17.48 7.88
C ASN A 344 11.56 18.83 7.27
N VAL A 345 11.32 18.93 5.96
CA VAL A 345 11.56 20.13 5.16
C VAL A 345 10.22 20.64 4.65
N TYR A 346 9.98 21.94 4.85
CA TYR A 346 8.76 22.59 4.40
C TYR A 346 9.10 23.66 3.37
N LEU A 347 8.37 23.66 2.26
CA LEU A 347 8.46 24.70 1.24
C LEU A 347 7.27 25.64 1.40
N SER A 348 7.53 26.94 1.28
CA SER A 348 6.49 27.96 1.19
C SER A 348 6.87 29.01 0.17
N THR A 349 5.87 29.58 -0.47
CA THR A 349 6.05 30.62 -1.49
C THR A 349 5.28 31.85 -1.06
N LYS A 350 5.95 33.01 -1.07
CA LYS A 350 5.31 34.31 -0.86
C LYS A 350 5.23 35.04 -2.18
N ILE A 351 4.05 35.58 -2.49
CA ILE A 351 3.84 36.45 -3.64
C ILE A 351 3.42 37.84 -3.15
N SER A 352 4.24 38.84 -3.46
CA SER A 352 3.98 40.26 -3.19
C SER A 352 3.59 40.97 -4.48
N ALA A 353 2.42 41.61 -4.51
CA ALA A 353 1.97 42.38 -5.65
C ALA A 353 2.23 43.88 -5.46
N TRP A 354 2.72 44.53 -6.50
CA TRP A 354 3.03 45.96 -6.58
C TRP A 354 2.32 46.56 -7.78
N ALA A 355 1.37 47.46 -7.55
CA ALA A 355 0.76 48.23 -8.63
C ALA A 355 1.29 49.67 -8.64
N GLN A 356 1.41 50.28 -9.81
CA GLN A 356 1.83 51.68 -9.91
C GLN A 356 0.89 52.63 -9.14
N MET A 357 -0.39 52.28 -9.06
CA MET A 357 -1.43 53.12 -8.47
C MET A 357 -1.89 52.65 -7.08
N ALA A 358 -1.28 51.64 -6.48
CA ALA A 358 -1.63 51.16 -5.14
C ALA A 358 -0.38 50.79 -4.33
N ASN A 359 -0.52 50.69 -3.01
CA ASN A 359 0.54 50.12 -2.18
C ASN A 359 0.69 48.61 -2.44
N PRO A 360 1.73 47.95 -1.89
CA PRO A 360 1.86 46.51 -2.04
C PRO A 360 0.99 45.72 -1.04
N SER A 361 0.68 44.48 -1.39
CA SER A 361 0.11 43.46 -0.50
C SER A 361 0.67 42.09 -0.84
N ALA A 362 0.72 41.17 0.13
CA ALA A 362 1.35 39.87 -0.06
C ALA A 362 0.57 38.73 0.62
N ALA A 363 0.70 37.55 0.04
CA ALA A 363 0.18 36.31 0.63
C ALA A 363 1.25 35.22 0.53
N ARG A 364 1.33 34.38 1.56
CA ARG A 364 2.19 33.20 1.59
C ARG A 364 1.33 31.95 1.54
N TYR A 365 1.77 30.95 0.79
CA TYR A 365 1.12 29.64 0.78
C TYR A 365 2.12 28.50 0.91
N GLY A 366 1.60 27.35 1.33
CA GLY A 366 2.35 26.09 1.45
C GLY A 366 1.40 24.89 1.47
N ALA A 367 1.87 23.75 0.98
CA ALA A 367 1.11 22.51 0.98
C ALA A 367 1.57 21.60 2.13
N ALA A 368 0.81 21.58 3.23
CA ALA A 368 1.16 20.79 4.42
C ALA A 368 1.27 19.29 4.12
N ASP A 369 0.42 18.77 3.23
CA ASP A 369 0.47 17.36 2.83
C ASP A 369 1.51 17.05 1.75
N ALA A 370 2.18 18.08 1.21
CA ALA A 370 3.43 17.93 0.46
C ALA A 370 4.66 18.06 1.39
N ALA A 371 4.53 17.68 2.67
CA ALA A 371 5.64 17.67 3.61
C ALA A 371 6.77 16.75 3.14
N ILE A 372 7.97 17.32 3.02
CA ILE A 372 9.16 16.62 2.57
C ILE A 372 9.87 16.05 3.79
N ARG A 373 10.27 14.79 3.71
CA ARG A 373 11.21 14.18 4.66
C ARG A 373 12.50 13.91 3.92
N CYS A 374 13.60 14.48 4.41
CA CYS A 374 14.94 14.15 3.96
C CYS A 374 15.63 13.28 5.01
N ASP A 375 16.38 12.28 4.57
CA ASP A 375 17.00 11.32 5.48
C ASP A 375 18.33 10.74 4.95
N THR A 376 19.11 10.18 5.88
CA THR A 376 20.25 9.29 5.63
C THR A 376 20.07 7.95 6.37
N VAL A 377 18.83 7.61 6.75
CA VAL A 377 18.46 6.40 7.51
C VAL A 377 18.15 5.24 6.55
N SER A 378 17.37 5.52 5.51
CA SER A 378 17.04 4.53 4.47
C SER A 378 18.32 4.04 3.80
N GLN A 379 19.11 5.01 3.33
CA GLN A 379 20.42 4.82 2.73
C GLN A 379 21.39 5.86 3.31
N ASN A 380 22.67 5.53 3.39
CA ASN A 380 23.69 6.49 3.83
C ASN A 380 23.81 7.70 2.88
N THR A 381 23.38 7.54 1.63
CA THR A 381 23.23 8.66 0.69
C THR A 381 21.99 9.48 1.05
N PRO A 382 22.12 10.82 1.18
CA PRO A 382 21.00 11.69 1.46
C PRO A 382 19.93 11.56 0.38
N GLY A 383 18.67 11.70 0.76
CA GLY A 383 17.57 11.70 -0.19
C GLY A 383 16.31 12.28 0.45
N CYS A 384 15.45 12.87 -0.37
CA CYS A 384 14.21 13.50 0.06
C CYS A 384 13.00 12.80 -0.56
N THR A 385 11.90 12.72 0.19
CA THR A 385 10.63 12.11 -0.23
C THR A 385 9.45 12.91 0.27
N PHE A 386 8.30 12.84 -0.41
CA PHE A 386 7.03 13.28 0.14
C PHE A 386 6.53 12.24 1.13
N SER A 387 6.53 12.61 2.41
CA SER A 387 6.26 11.71 3.54
C SER A 387 4.83 11.16 3.57
N LYS A 388 3.87 11.93 3.04
CA LYS A 388 2.45 11.55 2.97
C LYS A 388 2.13 10.59 1.82
N TYR A 389 3.00 10.47 0.83
CA TYR A 389 2.77 9.53 -0.27
C TYR A 389 2.98 8.08 0.21
N VAL A 390 1.97 7.24 0.03
CA VAL A 390 1.99 5.82 0.41
C VAL A 390 2.27 4.95 -0.84
N PRO A 391 3.48 4.43 -1.06
CA PRO A 391 3.78 3.64 -2.25
C PRO A 391 3.08 2.28 -2.25
N THR A 392 2.89 1.69 -3.43
CA THR A 392 2.26 0.37 -3.60
C THR A 392 3.29 -0.68 -4.03
N TRP A 393 3.43 -1.76 -3.27
CA TRP A 393 4.16 -2.95 -3.68
C TRP A 393 3.25 -3.86 -4.50
N THR A 394 3.59 -4.10 -5.76
CA THR A 394 2.78 -4.93 -6.65
C THR A 394 3.44 -6.28 -6.91
N PHE A 395 2.71 -7.37 -6.62
CA PHE A 395 3.14 -8.71 -6.93
C PHE A 395 3.21 -8.96 -8.44
N ASN A 396 4.26 -9.69 -8.87
CA ASN A 396 4.31 -10.24 -10.21
C ASN A 396 3.48 -11.54 -10.28
N THR A 397 2.15 -11.42 -10.35
CA THR A 397 1.22 -12.57 -10.37
C THR A 397 1.52 -13.53 -11.53
N LYS A 398 1.99 -13.02 -12.67
CA LYS A 398 2.37 -13.86 -13.82
C LYS A 398 3.56 -14.78 -13.49
N LYS A 399 4.54 -14.26 -12.75
CA LYS A 399 5.74 -15.01 -12.37
C LYS A 399 5.55 -15.87 -11.12
N TYR A 400 4.80 -15.36 -10.14
CA TYR A 400 4.66 -15.96 -8.80
C TYR A 400 3.18 -16.03 -8.35
N PRO A 401 2.31 -16.73 -9.09
CA PRO A 401 0.87 -16.68 -8.89
C PRO A 401 0.42 -17.19 -7.51
N ALA A 402 1.07 -18.23 -6.98
CA ALA A 402 0.69 -18.81 -5.68
C ALA A 402 0.96 -17.86 -4.49
N ALA A 403 2.07 -17.12 -4.53
CA ALA A 403 2.38 -16.12 -3.50
C ALA A 403 1.40 -14.94 -3.56
N ALA A 404 1.10 -14.45 -4.76
CA ALA A 404 0.09 -13.40 -4.96
C ALA A 404 -1.31 -13.85 -4.49
N ALA A 405 -1.69 -15.10 -4.77
CA ALA A 405 -2.97 -15.66 -4.33
C ALA A 405 -3.08 -15.78 -2.81
N HIS A 406 -1.99 -16.20 -2.16
CA HIS A 406 -1.93 -16.27 -0.70
C HIS A 406 -2.10 -14.87 -0.09
N ALA A 407 -1.34 -13.89 -0.57
CA ALA A 407 -1.48 -12.51 -0.12
C ALA A 407 -2.91 -11.98 -0.32
N TRP A 408 -3.47 -12.13 -1.53
CA TRP A 408 -4.83 -11.69 -1.85
C TRP A 408 -5.87 -12.30 -0.91
N LEU A 409 -5.80 -13.62 -0.68
CA LEU A 409 -6.76 -14.32 0.18
C LEU A 409 -6.78 -13.71 1.58
N ILE A 410 -5.61 -13.46 2.18
CA ILE A 410 -5.50 -12.90 3.52
C ILE A 410 -5.91 -11.42 3.53
N GLN A 411 -5.51 -10.65 2.53
CA GLN A 411 -5.96 -9.25 2.35
C GLN A 411 -7.49 -9.15 2.33
N ALA A 412 -8.13 -10.05 1.62
CA ALA A 412 -9.57 -9.99 1.39
C ALA A 412 -10.40 -10.61 2.53
N LYS A 413 -9.89 -11.64 3.21
CA LYS A 413 -10.63 -12.38 4.25
C LYS A 413 -10.28 -12.02 5.69
N SER A 414 -9.03 -11.63 5.97
CA SER A 414 -8.65 -11.37 7.37
C SER A 414 -9.35 -10.10 7.89
N PRO A 415 -9.74 -10.05 9.18
CA PRO A 415 -10.46 -8.91 9.74
C PRO A 415 -9.74 -7.55 9.61
N ASN A 416 -8.41 -7.56 9.51
CA ASN A 416 -7.58 -6.35 9.50
C ASN A 416 -7.17 -5.89 8.10
N HIS A 417 -7.55 -6.62 7.04
CA HIS A 417 -7.31 -6.27 5.63
C HIS A 417 -5.93 -5.66 5.32
N PRO A 418 -4.82 -6.31 5.74
CA PRO A 418 -3.50 -5.68 5.76
C PRO A 418 -3.00 -5.34 4.35
N GLY A 419 -2.66 -4.08 4.10
CA GLY A 419 -2.15 -3.58 2.83
C GLY A 419 -3.21 -3.18 1.81
N VAL A 420 -4.50 -3.09 2.19
CA VAL A 420 -5.60 -2.85 1.25
C VAL A 420 -6.07 -1.38 1.29
N LYS A 421 -5.97 -0.71 0.13
CA LYS A 421 -6.34 0.70 -0.04
C LYS A 421 -7.83 0.99 0.22
N GLN A 422 -8.74 0.10 -0.22
CA GLN A 422 -10.19 0.30 -0.09
C GLN A 422 -10.67 0.32 1.38
N TYR A 423 -9.90 -0.28 2.29
CA TYR A 423 -10.19 -0.31 3.72
C TYR A 423 -9.35 0.71 4.52
N ASP A 424 -8.50 1.49 3.85
CA ASP A 424 -7.53 2.40 4.48
C ASP A 424 -6.66 1.68 5.54
N LYS A 425 -6.20 0.47 5.22
CA LYS A 425 -5.37 -0.37 6.09
C LYS A 425 -4.02 -0.64 5.43
N PRO A 426 -3.06 0.31 5.44
CA PRO A 426 -1.76 0.06 4.83
C PRO A 426 -0.97 -0.98 5.63
N MET A 427 0.02 -1.58 4.97
CA MET A 427 1.10 -2.27 5.67
C MET A 427 2.02 -1.22 6.30
N LEU A 428 2.55 -1.49 7.49
CA LEU A 428 3.55 -0.64 8.13
C LEU A 428 4.90 -1.33 8.09
N PHE A 429 5.89 -0.68 7.46
CA PHE A 429 7.20 -1.26 7.23
C PHE A 429 7.98 -1.47 8.54
N LEU A 430 8.55 -2.67 8.71
CA LEU A 430 9.50 -2.99 9.77
C LEU A 430 10.87 -3.23 9.12
N PRO A 431 11.79 -2.26 9.15
CA PRO A 431 13.14 -2.45 8.64
C PRO A 431 13.95 -3.39 9.54
N ALA A 432 15.15 -3.76 9.10
CA ALA A 432 16.09 -4.57 9.88
C ALA A 432 16.38 -3.97 11.27
N ALA A 433 16.86 -4.82 12.19
CA ALA A 433 17.33 -4.41 13.51
C ALA A 433 18.35 -3.25 13.38
N GLY A 434 18.29 -2.30 14.32
CA GLY A 434 19.06 -1.06 14.30
C GLY A 434 18.44 0.09 13.49
N LYS A 435 17.41 -0.19 12.67
CA LYS A 435 16.67 0.83 11.90
C LYS A 435 15.19 0.98 12.31
N ASN A 436 14.76 0.25 13.33
CA ASN A 436 13.42 0.37 13.91
C ASN A 436 13.49 0.65 15.41
N SER A 437 12.42 1.26 15.92
CA SER A 437 12.27 1.68 17.32
C SER A 437 12.40 0.54 18.34
N TRP A 438 12.09 -0.70 17.94
CA TRP A 438 12.14 -1.88 18.80
C TRP A 438 13.43 -2.70 18.67
N ASN A 439 14.36 -2.27 17.81
CA ASN A 439 15.55 -3.04 17.43
C ASN A 439 15.22 -4.52 17.08
N ARG A 440 14.06 -4.75 16.48
CA ARG A 440 13.54 -6.09 16.19
C ARG A 440 13.95 -6.51 14.79
N ASP A 441 14.56 -7.68 14.69
CA ASP A 441 14.83 -8.32 13.42
C ASP A 441 13.52 -8.93 12.85
N PRO A 442 13.12 -8.61 11.60
CA PRO A 442 12.01 -9.28 10.92
C PRO A 442 12.05 -10.81 10.97
N GLN A 443 13.24 -11.42 11.05
CA GLN A 443 13.37 -12.87 11.20
C GLN A 443 12.69 -13.39 12.47
N LYS A 444 12.64 -12.60 13.55
CA LYS A 444 11.91 -12.99 14.78
C LYS A 444 10.39 -13.05 14.57
N ASN A 445 9.85 -12.29 13.61
CA ASN A 445 8.45 -12.44 13.22
C ASN A 445 8.28 -13.74 12.42
N ARG A 446 9.17 -13.97 11.46
CA ARG A 446 9.20 -15.16 10.62
C ARG A 446 9.32 -16.44 11.43
N ASP A 447 10.12 -16.47 12.49
CA ASP A 447 10.30 -17.65 13.33
C ASP A 447 9.03 -18.07 14.09
N VAL A 448 8.07 -17.15 14.31
CA VAL A 448 6.77 -17.46 14.93
C VAL A 448 5.83 -18.10 13.93
N ILE A 449 5.80 -17.60 12.69
CA ILE A 449 4.85 -18.06 11.67
C ILE A 449 5.43 -19.22 10.87
N CYS A 450 6.62 -18.99 10.31
CA CYS A 450 7.36 -19.84 9.40
C CYS A 450 8.76 -20.20 9.97
N PRO A 451 8.83 -20.95 11.09
CA PRO A 451 10.10 -21.39 11.63
C PRO A 451 10.90 -22.21 10.63
N THR A 452 12.22 -22.13 10.74
CA THR A 452 13.15 -22.82 9.83
C THR A 452 12.83 -24.31 9.73
N GLY A 453 12.69 -24.81 8.50
CA GLY A 453 12.36 -26.21 8.22
C GLY A 453 10.88 -26.58 8.33
N TRP A 454 9.98 -25.66 8.70
CA TRP A 454 8.55 -25.94 8.85
C TRP A 454 7.94 -26.61 7.61
N ALA A 455 8.16 -26.06 6.42
CA ALA A 455 7.52 -26.57 5.21
C ALA A 455 8.01 -27.98 4.82
N LYS A 456 9.27 -28.32 5.17
CA LYS A 456 9.83 -29.66 4.96
C LYS A 456 9.18 -30.70 5.87
N THR A 457 8.91 -30.34 7.12
CA THR A 457 8.43 -31.27 8.14
C THR A 457 6.90 -31.32 8.23
N TYR A 458 6.24 -30.17 8.12
CA TYR A 458 4.82 -29.99 8.40
C TYR A 458 4.01 -29.46 7.21
N GLY A 459 4.67 -28.93 6.17
CA GLY A 459 4.00 -28.50 4.94
C GLY A 459 3.17 -29.62 4.30
N HIS A 460 2.21 -29.25 3.45
CA HIS A 460 1.36 -30.25 2.81
C HIS A 460 2.21 -31.13 1.88
N PRO A 461 2.13 -32.48 1.93
CA PRO A 461 2.98 -33.36 1.14
C PRO A 461 2.77 -33.19 -0.37
N GLU A 462 1.58 -32.76 -0.78
CA GLU A 462 1.26 -32.46 -2.18
C GLU A 462 1.67 -31.06 -2.64
N THR A 463 2.38 -30.30 -1.80
CA THR A 463 2.92 -28.99 -2.20
C THR A 463 3.86 -29.18 -3.38
N THR A 464 3.55 -28.56 -4.52
CA THR A 464 4.35 -28.72 -5.72
C THR A 464 5.67 -27.96 -5.62
N ARG A 465 6.75 -28.64 -6.00
CA ARG A 465 8.09 -28.09 -6.19
C ARG A 465 8.33 -27.92 -7.69
N LEU A 466 9.03 -26.87 -8.07
CA LEU A 466 9.38 -26.51 -9.44
C LEU A 466 10.82 -26.90 -9.75
N THR A 467 11.14 -28.20 -9.63
CA THR A 467 12.50 -28.72 -9.87
C THR A 467 12.99 -28.53 -11.30
N GLU A 468 12.07 -28.35 -12.25
CA GLU A 468 12.34 -28.02 -13.64
C GLU A 468 12.77 -26.56 -13.85
N ILE A 469 12.43 -25.66 -12.93
CA ILE A 469 12.87 -24.25 -12.94
C ILE A 469 14.14 -24.09 -12.10
N SER A 470 14.20 -24.76 -10.96
CA SER A 470 15.35 -24.79 -10.07
C SER A 470 15.53 -26.20 -9.52
N SER A 471 16.59 -26.89 -9.92
CA SER A 471 16.84 -28.30 -9.53
C SER A 471 16.94 -28.52 -8.02
N THR A 472 17.16 -27.45 -7.25
CA THR A 472 17.23 -27.45 -5.78
C THR A 472 15.97 -26.91 -5.12
N ASP A 473 14.86 -26.75 -5.87
CA ASP A 473 13.61 -26.24 -5.31
C ASP A 473 13.03 -27.20 -4.26
N VAL A 474 12.58 -26.60 -3.16
CA VAL A 474 12.03 -27.31 -2.01
C VAL A 474 10.72 -26.66 -1.58
N ALA A 475 9.93 -27.35 -0.77
CA ALA A 475 8.79 -26.72 -0.12
C ALA A 475 9.27 -25.62 0.84
N SER A 476 8.61 -24.47 0.79
CA SER A 476 8.93 -23.28 1.57
C SER A 476 7.67 -22.75 2.26
N CYS A 477 7.88 -22.08 3.39
CA CYS A 477 6.82 -21.48 4.19
C CYS A 477 6.66 -20.01 3.79
N ASP A 478 5.53 -19.67 3.20
CA ASP A 478 5.14 -18.30 2.92
C ASP A 478 4.23 -17.76 4.03
N GLU A 479 4.33 -16.46 4.32
CA GLU A 479 3.54 -15.80 5.35
C GLU A 479 3.00 -14.46 4.85
N PHE A 480 1.74 -14.18 5.20
CA PHE A 480 1.16 -12.87 4.99
C PHE A 480 0.30 -12.47 6.20
N ALA A 481 0.39 -11.25 6.73
CA ALA A 481 1.28 -10.16 6.33
C ALA A 481 2.78 -10.48 6.54
N PHE A 482 3.64 -9.86 5.72
CA PHE A 482 5.07 -10.15 5.65
C PHE A 482 5.79 -9.98 6.99
N ALA A 483 6.83 -10.77 7.24
CA ALA A 483 7.68 -10.67 8.44
C ALA A 483 8.25 -9.25 8.65
N ALA A 484 8.62 -8.56 7.57
CA ALA A 484 9.14 -7.20 7.56
C ALA A 484 8.03 -6.14 7.66
N SER A 485 7.04 -6.39 8.52
CA SER A 485 5.96 -5.43 8.82
C SER A 485 5.47 -5.54 10.25
N TYR A 486 4.88 -4.47 10.78
CA TYR A 486 4.14 -4.50 12.05
C TYR A 486 2.80 -5.27 11.92
N ASN A 487 2.34 -5.47 10.69
CA ASN A 487 1.17 -6.29 10.38
C ASN A 487 1.48 -7.79 10.46
N SER A 488 2.75 -8.21 10.56
CA SER A 488 3.07 -9.64 10.66
C SER A 488 2.37 -10.30 11.84
N GLY A 489 1.93 -11.54 11.63
CA GLY A 489 1.42 -12.38 12.71
C GLY A 489 2.43 -12.57 13.85
N GLY A 490 3.72 -12.62 13.51
CA GLY A 490 4.79 -12.81 14.48
C GLY A 490 5.20 -11.55 15.25
N MET A 491 4.58 -10.39 14.95
CA MET A 491 4.87 -9.13 15.64
C MET A 491 4.12 -9.08 16.98
N PRO A 492 4.81 -8.97 18.14
CA PRO A 492 4.15 -8.91 19.44
C PRO A 492 3.31 -7.64 19.63
N ALA A 493 2.16 -7.75 20.30
CA ALA A 493 1.32 -6.61 20.65
C ALA A 493 2.07 -5.55 21.47
N THR A 494 2.98 -5.99 22.35
CA THR A 494 3.81 -5.11 23.19
C THR A 494 4.85 -4.32 22.41
N MET A 495 5.02 -4.60 21.11
CA MET A 495 5.91 -3.90 20.18
C MET A 495 5.12 -3.31 19.01
N ASP A 496 3.88 -2.87 19.27
CA ASP A 496 2.95 -2.29 18.27
C ASP A 496 2.50 -3.27 17.16
N GLY A 497 2.61 -4.59 17.38
CA GLY A 497 2.11 -5.59 16.44
C GLY A 497 0.61 -5.52 16.25
N LEU A 498 0.16 -5.54 14.98
CA LEU A 498 -1.25 -5.35 14.62
C LEU A 498 -2.03 -6.67 14.49
N ASN A 499 -1.34 -7.79 14.27
CA ASN A 499 -1.96 -9.11 14.08
C ASN A 499 -1.33 -10.22 14.96
N PRO A 500 -1.01 -9.97 16.25
CA PRO A 500 -0.17 -10.85 17.03
C PRO A 500 -0.77 -12.27 17.19
N VAL A 501 0.05 -13.28 16.88
CA VAL A 501 -0.21 -14.68 17.22
C VAL A 501 1.00 -15.29 17.94
N THR A 502 0.78 -16.38 18.65
CA THR A 502 1.83 -17.12 19.37
C THR A 502 2.47 -18.22 18.53
N SER A 503 1.78 -18.66 17.46
CA SER A 503 2.26 -19.65 16.50
C SER A 503 1.54 -19.44 15.17
N GLY A 504 2.22 -19.73 14.06
CA GLY A 504 1.60 -19.76 12.75
C GLY A 504 0.46 -20.77 12.62
N ASP A 505 0.25 -21.70 13.56
CA ASP A 505 -0.93 -22.59 13.59
C ASP A 505 -2.26 -21.84 13.79
N GLN A 506 -2.19 -20.59 14.27
CA GLN A 506 -3.34 -19.70 14.43
C GLN A 506 -3.66 -18.92 13.14
N CYS A 507 -2.81 -19.03 12.11
CA CYS A 507 -3.03 -18.43 10.80
C CYS A 507 -3.89 -19.34 9.91
N LEU A 508 -4.50 -18.76 8.89
CA LEU A 508 -5.15 -19.51 7.80
C LEU A 508 -4.09 -20.37 7.09
N GLN A 509 -4.30 -21.69 7.03
CA GLN A 509 -3.35 -22.63 6.44
C GLN A 509 -3.71 -22.95 4.99
N THR A 510 -2.78 -22.72 4.06
CA THR A 510 -2.94 -23.09 2.64
C THR A 510 -1.75 -23.87 2.11
N TYR A 511 -1.91 -24.43 0.92
CA TYR A 511 -0.79 -24.95 0.13
C TYR A 511 -1.03 -24.80 -1.37
N ALA A 512 0.06 -24.65 -2.12
CA ALA A 512 0.04 -24.53 -3.57
C ALA A 512 0.31 -25.89 -4.24
N LYS A 513 -0.54 -26.28 -5.18
CA LYS A 513 -0.46 -27.55 -5.91
C LYS A 513 -0.67 -27.35 -7.41
N ARG A 514 0.20 -27.94 -8.22
CA ARG A 514 -0.02 -28.23 -9.63
C ARG A 514 -0.75 -29.55 -9.74
N VAL A 515 -2.00 -29.51 -10.18
CA VAL A 515 -2.81 -30.73 -10.38
C VAL A 515 -2.35 -31.44 -11.65
N THR A 516 -2.15 -30.67 -12.71
CA THR A 516 -1.55 -31.08 -13.98
C THR A 516 -0.81 -29.89 -14.59
N GLN A 517 0.02 -30.13 -15.60
CA GLN A 517 0.70 -29.06 -16.34
C GLN A 517 -0.35 -28.02 -16.83
N GLY A 518 -0.15 -26.74 -16.50
CA GLY A 518 -1.09 -25.67 -16.83
C GLY A 518 -2.25 -25.48 -15.85
N GLU A 519 -2.39 -26.31 -14.82
CA GLU A 519 -3.45 -26.19 -13.81
C GLU A 519 -2.87 -26.18 -12.39
N TRP A 520 -2.80 -24.98 -11.84
CA TRP A 520 -2.37 -24.72 -10.47
C TRP A 520 -3.52 -24.29 -9.60
N HIS A 521 -3.43 -24.61 -8.32
CA HIS A 521 -4.39 -24.22 -7.31
C HIS A 521 -3.72 -23.80 -6.02
N LEU A 522 -4.30 -22.82 -5.34
CA LEU A 522 -4.11 -22.60 -3.91
C LEU A 522 -5.31 -23.23 -3.18
N TYR A 523 -5.02 -24.19 -2.31
CA TYR A 523 -6.02 -24.88 -1.48
C TYR A 523 -5.84 -24.53 -0.01
N ASP A 524 -6.92 -24.60 0.77
CA ASP A 524 -6.79 -24.73 2.22
C ASP A 524 -6.23 -26.12 2.59
N ASP A 525 -5.43 -26.19 3.65
CA ASP A 525 -4.87 -27.46 4.15
C ASP A 525 -5.96 -28.34 4.78
N GLU A 526 -6.43 -29.34 4.05
CA GLU A 526 -7.52 -30.22 4.48
C GLU A 526 -7.17 -31.10 5.68
N ARG A 527 -5.88 -31.18 6.06
CA ARG A 527 -5.45 -31.91 7.25
C ARG A 527 -5.78 -31.14 8.53
N LYS A 528 -6.13 -29.85 8.39
CA LYS A 528 -6.53 -28.93 9.45
C LYS A 528 -8.04 -28.64 9.38
N PRO A 529 -8.66 -28.19 10.50
CA PRO A 529 -10.02 -27.66 10.45
C PRO A 529 -10.17 -26.60 9.35
N ALA A 530 -11.37 -26.49 8.78
CA ALA A 530 -11.64 -25.46 7.78
C ALA A 530 -11.33 -24.06 8.34
N PRO A 531 -10.75 -23.15 7.54
CA PRO A 531 -10.61 -21.74 7.89
C PRO A 531 -11.94 -21.17 8.39
N THR A 532 -11.85 -20.42 9.49
CA THR A 532 -12.98 -19.66 10.03
C THR A 532 -13.10 -18.28 9.38
N PHE A 533 -12.03 -17.86 8.68
CA PHE A 533 -11.81 -16.50 8.18
C PHE A 533 -11.83 -15.43 9.30
N GLN A 534 -11.58 -15.85 10.54
CA GLN A 534 -11.28 -14.98 11.67
C GLN A 534 -9.77 -14.91 11.96
N GLU A 535 -8.97 -15.69 11.21
CA GLU A 535 -7.53 -15.68 11.32
C GLU A 535 -6.96 -14.31 10.89
N VAL A 536 -6.00 -13.80 11.65
CA VAL A 536 -5.40 -12.46 11.44
C VAL A 536 -4.15 -12.49 10.54
N CYS A 537 -3.74 -13.69 10.13
CA CYS A 537 -2.58 -13.97 9.30
C CYS A 537 -2.83 -15.23 8.45
N GLY A 538 -2.00 -15.45 7.43
CA GLY A 538 -1.96 -16.65 6.63
C GLY A 538 -0.57 -17.26 6.59
N ARG A 539 -0.53 -18.60 6.58
CA ARG A 539 0.69 -19.39 6.39
C ARG A 539 0.46 -20.42 5.29
N SER A 540 1.36 -20.46 4.32
CA SER A 540 1.21 -21.31 3.14
C SER A 540 2.44 -22.17 2.89
N ALA A 541 2.23 -23.42 2.47
CA ALA A 541 3.27 -24.25 1.89
C ALA A 541 3.29 -24.10 0.36
N MET A 542 4.40 -23.66 -0.22
CA MET A 542 4.55 -23.52 -1.68
C MET A 542 6.00 -23.78 -2.14
N SER A 543 6.24 -23.73 -3.45
CA SER A 543 7.60 -23.76 -4.01
C SER A 543 8.49 -22.65 -3.41
N ASN A 544 9.74 -22.98 -3.06
CA ASN A 544 10.70 -22.00 -2.57
C ASN A 544 11.05 -20.94 -3.62
N TRP A 545 11.12 -21.34 -4.89
CA TRP A 545 11.31 -20.43 -6.00
C TRP A 545 10.20 -19.37 -6.08
N MET A 546 8.93 -19.77 -5.94
CA MET A 546 7.81 -18.80 -5.93
C MET A 546 7.85 -17.89 -4.71
N ASN A 547 7.99 -18.48 -3.52
CA ASN A 547 7.98 -17.74 -2.26
C ASN A 547 9.10 -16.68 -2.23
N THR A 548 10.35 -17.13 -2.34
CA THR A 548 11.52 -16.25 -2.26
C THR A 548 11.57 -15.25 -3.41
N GLY A 549 11.26 -15.71 -4.63
CA GLY A 549 11.27 -14.87 -5.82
C GLY A 549 10.25 -13.75 -5.77
N SER A 550 9.07 -13.99 -5.17
CA SER A 550 8.01 -13.00 -5.08
C SER A 550 8.40 -11.76 -4.28
N MET A 551 9.22 -11.90 -3.24
CA MET A 551 9.58 -10.81 -2.32
C MET A 551 11.05 -10.38 -2.40
N ALA A 552 11.90 -11.08 -3.16
CA ALA A 552 13.31 -10.71 -3.33
C ALA A 552 13.52 -9.24 -3.75
N PRO A 553 12.72 -8.64 -4.66
CA PRO A 553 12.89 -7.24 -5.04
C PRO A 553 12.42 -6.21 -3.99
N PHE A 554 11.83 -6.65 -2.87
CA PHE A 554 11.27 -5.72 -1.88
C PHE A 554 12.35 -4.99 -1.07
N SER A 555 13.20 -5.73 -0.34
CA SER A 555 14.17 -5.15 0.59
C SER A 555 15.34 -4.45 -0.09
N GLY A 556 15.79 -4.96 -1.24
CA GLY A 556 16.89 -4.36 -2.03
C GLY A 556 16.45 -3.43 -3.15
N GLY A 557 15.14 -3.41 -3.46
CA GLY A 557 14.57 -2.62 -4.55
C GLY A 557 13.52 -1.66 -4.03
N PHE A 558 12.29 -2.14 -3.82
CA PHE A 558 11.12 -1.31 -3.48
C PHE A 558 11.34 -0.42 -2.25
N SER A 559 11.68 -1.00 -1.09
CA SER A 559 11.82 -0.27 0.17
C SER A 559 12.95 0.77 0.11
N LEU A 560 14.07 0.48 -0.55
CA LEU A 560 15.16 1.45 -0.74
C LEU A 560 14.81 2.52 -1.77
N LYS A 561 14.21 2.12 -2.90
CA LYS A 561 13.80 3.01 -4.00
C LYS A 561 12.77 4.01 -3.55
N TYR A 562 11.82 3.64 -2.70
CA TYR A 562 10.85 4.58 -2.12
C TYR A 562 11.26 5.07 -0.73
N ARG A 563 12.48 4.73 -0.27
CA ARG A 563 13.05 5.11 1.02
C ARG A 563 12.07 4.92 2.19
N LEU A 564 11.54 3.73 2.36
CA LEU A 564 10.68 3.41 3.50
C LEU A 564 11.48 3.43 4.80
N LEU A 565 10.98 4.11 5.82
CA LEU A 565 11.50 4.08 7.18
C LEU A 565 10.58 3.27 8.12
N ASP A 566 11.01 3.10 9.37
CA ASP A 566 10.21 2.43 10.40
C ASP A 566 8.80 3.02 10.45
N LYS A 567 7.79 2.15 10.36
CA LYS A 567 6.35 2.49 10.31
C LYS A 567 5.89 3.31 9.10
N ASP A 568 6.73 3.53 8.08
CA ASP A 568 6.24 4.10 6.82
C ASP A 568 5.16 3.17 6.24
N PRO A 569 4.01 3.72 5.83
CA PRO A 569 2.94 2.95 5.24
C PRO A 569 3.27 2.56 3.79
N TYR A 570 2.78 1.41 3.35
CA TYR A 570 2.74 1.01 1.95
C TYR A 570 1.51 0.14 1.65
N TRP A 571 1.01 0.20 0.42
CA TRP A 571 -0.05 -0.68 -0.08
C TRP A 571 0.55 -1.96 -0.66
N VAL A 572 -0.26 -3.01 -0.74
CA VAL A 572 0.10 -4.26 -1.42
C VAL A 572 -0.98 -4.56 -2.45
N ASP A 573 -0.56 -4.74 -3.71
CA ASP A 573 -1.44 -5.04 -4.83
C ASP A 573 -1.15 -6.42 -5.42
N THR A 574 -2.22 -7.14 -5.74
CA THR A 574 -2.22 -8.50 -6.28
C THR A 574 -3.05 -8.49 -7.57
N PRO A 575 -2.46 -8.07 -8.70
CA PRO A 575 -3.20 -7.95 -9.95
C PRO A 575 -3.64 -9.31 -10.47
N GLY A 576 -4.82 -9.38 -11.12
CA GLY A 576 -5.41 -10.60 -11.67
C GLY A 576 -6.54 -11.21 -10.83
N PHE A 577 -6.85 -10.61 -9.67
CA PHE A 577 -7.90 -11.06 -8.75
C PHE A 577 -9.14 -10.16 -8.74
N GLN A 578 -9.23 -9.18 -9.65
CA GLN A 578 -10.32 -8.19 -9.68
C GLN A 578 -11.70 -8.82 -9.93
N ASN A 579 -11.75 -10.00 -10.55
CA ASN A 579 -12.96 -10.78 -10.79
C ASN A 579 -13.30 -11.77 -9.66
N CYS A 580 -12.44 -11.90 -8.64
CA CYS A 580 -12.65 -12.83 -7.55
C CYS A 580 -13.60 -12.24 -6.49
N ASP A 581 -14.62 -13.01 -6.09
CA ASP A 581 -15.46 -12.66 -4.95
C ASP A 581 -14.90 -13.24 -3.65
N ALA A 582 -14.25 -12.38 -2.87
CA ALA A 582 -13.75 -12.76 -1.56
C ALA A 582 -14.85 -12.85 -0.48
N ALA A 583 -16.10 -12.46 -0.72
CA ALA A 583 -17.18 -12.66 0.24
C ALA A 583 -17.71 -14.11 0.22
N ALA A 584 -17.57 -14.82 -0.91
CA ALA A 584 -18.03 -16.19 -1.08
C ALA A 584 -17.39 -17.18 -0.08
N VAL A 585 -18.17 -18.17 0.34
CA VAL A 585 -17.73 -19.34 1.12
C VAL A 585 -18.39 -20.59 0.51
N PRO A 586 -17.61 -21.51 -0.08
CA PRO A 586 -16.16 -21.52 -0.21
C PRO A 586 -15.61 -20.39 -1.10
N VAL A 587 -14.35 -20.01 -0.89
CA VAL A 587 -13.64 -19.09 -1.78
C VAL A 587 -13.21 -19.86 -3.01
N GLN A 588 -13.87 -19.58 -4.13
CA GLN A 588 -13.56 -20.15 -5.42
C GLN A 588 -13.30 -19.03 -6.41
N CYS A 589 -12.11 -19.03 -7.02
CA CYS A 589 -11.79 -18.07 -8.06
C CYS A 589 -10.92 -18.69 -9.15
N THR A 590 -11.03 -18.19 -10.37
CA THR A 590 -10.03 -18.40 -11.43
C THR A 590 -9.34 -17.07 -11.70
N VAL A 591 -8.05 -17.02 -11.39
CA VAL A 591 -7.22 -15.84 -11.58
C VAL A 591 -7.01 -15.61 -13.07
N THR A 592 -7.29 -14.39 -13.52
CA THR A 592 -6.97 -13.95 -14.88
C THR A 592 -5.62 -13.26 -14.87
N LEU A 593 -4.70 -13.68 -15.74
CA LEU A 593 -3.43 -12.96 -15.87
C LEU A 593 -3.70 -11.50 -16.28
N PRO A 594 -3.08 -10.53 -15.59
CA PRO A 594 -3.20 -9.11 -15.93
C PRO A 594 -2.56 -8.77 -17.28
#